data_AF-A0A955LTN8-F1
#
_entry.id   AF-A0A955LTN8-F1
#
_cell.length_a   1.000
_cell.length_b   1.000
_cell.length_c   1.000
_cell.angle_alpha   90.00
_cell.angle_beta   90.00
_cell.angle_gamma   90.00
#
_symmetry.space_group_name_H-M   'P 1'
#
loop_
_entity.id
_entity.type
_entity.pdbx_description
1 polymer ?
#
loop_
_entity_poly.entity_id
_entity_poly.type
_entity_poly.pdbx_seq_one_letter_code
_entity_poly.pdbx_strand_id
1 'polypeptide(L)'
;QHPSTHTNANLYPKEYAEFINEVAAAIKQTDNTRPVAVCNLNAEGVAALSAYAPEVDIYGANVYSGAYCMGSVYQKVKRYYDRPLMFTEWGSDAYFNGKGPDETAQAEYIRLNWKDIQLNMADALGEGNAIGGIVFEWMDEWWKSWKDTPKSQSTAGDMMFPFADGWSNEEWYGITGQGDGSHSPYMRVIRKAYRQIKQMWAESPYLYLAGDVELINHTTGEFVVRAVEADEWSNDFSGRLYKLKVDPASVEISNAHNQYLFFTDLEAGDSVDVDIRKDDYQVEEIFLNGFKQGAEDR
;
A
#
# COMPACT_ATOMS: atom_id res chain seq x y z
N GLN A 1 -17.54 13.52 18.88
CA GLN A 1 -17.57 13.37 17.41
C GLN A 1 -16.14 13.44 16.94
N HIS A 2 -15.68 12.48 16.13
CA HIS A 2 -14.42 12.63 15.41
C HIS A 2 -14.57 13.88 14.53
N PRO A 3 -13.63 14.84 14.57
CA PRO A 3 -13.83 16.15 13.96
C PRO A 3 -14.00 16.14 12.43
N SER A 4 -13.69 15.02 11.76
CA SER A 4 -13.70 14.91 10.30
C SER A 4 -14.97 14.31 9.67
N THR A 5 -15.93 13.78 10.44
CA THR A 5 -17.22 13.31 9.89
C THR A 5 -18.37 14.13 10.47
N HIS A 6 -18.88 15.07 9.66
CA HIS A 6 -20.07 15.86 9.98
C HIS A 6 -21.37 15.07 9.76
N THR A 7 -21.39 13.79 10.17
CA THR A 7 -22.54 12.90 10.01
C THR A 7 -22.79 12.10 11.29
N ASN A 8 -24.01 11.56 11.42
CA ASN A 8 -24.36 10.64 12.51
C ASN A 8 -24.18 9.17 12.11
N ALA A 9 -23.44 8.86 11.04
CA ALA A 9 -23.31 7.50 10.51
C ALA A 9 -22.81 6.49 11.56
N ASN A 10 -21.87 6.90 12.41
CA ASN A 10 -21.36 6.03 13.49
C ASN A 10 -22.35 5.82 14.64
N LEU A 11 -23.35 6.70 14.80
CA LEU A 11 -24.41 6.55 15.81
C LEU A 11 -25.59 5.72 15.27
N TYR A 12 -25.84 5.78 13.97
CA TYR A 12 -26.95 5.12 13.28
C TYR A 12 -26.43 4.31 12.08
N PRO A 13 -25.61 3.27 12.31
CA PRO A 13 -24.90 2.57 11.24
C PRO A 13 -25.83 1.77 10.33
N LYS A 14 -26.97 1.29 10.86
CA LYS A 14 -27.99 0.61 10.07
C LYS A 14 -28.65 1.58 9.09
N GLU A 15 -29.15 2.70 9.61
CA GLU A 15 -29.84 3.73 8.82
C GLU A 15 -28.91 4.32 7.76
N TYR A 16 -27.63 4.52 8.10
CA TYR A 16 -26.60 4.90 7.13
C TYR A 16 -26.46 3.84 6.01
N ALA A 17 -26.30 2.57 6.37
CA ALA A 17 -26.10 1.51 5.39
C ALA A 17 -27.34 1.30 4.49
N GLU A 18 -28.55 1.35 5.04
CA GLU A 18 -29.80 1.27 4.27
C GLU A 18 -29.92 2.45 3.29
N PHE A 19 -29.56 3.66 3.71
CA PHE A 19 -29.54 4.83 2.83
C PHE A 19 -28.50 4.71 1.71
N ILE A 20 -27.28 4.26 2.03
CA ILE A 20 -26.24 3.99 1.02
C ILE A 20 -26.72 2.94 0.01
N ASN A 21 -27.43 1.91 0.48
CA ASN A 21 -28.00 0.90 -0.41
C ASN A 21 -29.06 1.46 -1.36
N GLU A 22 -29.95 2.32 -0.86
CA GLU A 22 -30.97 2.99 -1.68
C GLU A 22 -30.32 3.83 -2.79
N VAL A 23 -29.28 4.59 -2.46
CA VAL A 23 -28.53 5.39 -3.42
C VAL A 23 -27.81 4.50 -4.44
N ALA A 24 -27.15 3.43 -4.00
CA ALA A 24 -26.46 2.49 -4.89
C ALA A 24 -27.46 1.81 -5.87
N ALA A 25 -28.62 1.39 -5.37
CA ALA A 25 -29.69 0.84 -6.19
C ALA A 25 -30.18 1.85 -7.25
N ALA A 26 -30.38 3.11 -6.87
CA ALA A 26 -30.81 4.17 -7.77
C ALA A 26 -29.77 4.48 -8.87
N ILE A 27 -28.47 4.48 -8.52
CA ILE A 27 -27.38 4.61 -9.49
C ILE A 27 -27.44 3.46 -10.49
N LYS A 28 -27.56 2.22 -10.02
CA LYS A 28 -27.60 1.02 -10.88
C LYS A 28 -28.85 0.93 -11.76
N GLN A 29 -29.96 1.50 -11.34
CA GLN A 29 -31.15 1.65 -12.20
C GLN A 29 -30.89 2.59 -13.39
N THR A 30 -29.99 3.55 -13.22
CA THR A 30 -29.61 4.52 -14.26
C THR A 30 -28.46 4.00 -15.12
N ASP A 31 -27.46 3.37 -14.50
CA ASP A 31 -26.28 2.80 -15.12
C ASP A 31 -25.83 1.54 -14.37
N ASN A 32 -26.04 0.36 -14.97
CA ASN A 32 -25.62 -0.91 -14.42
C ASN A 32 -24.28 -1.43 -14.97
N THR A 33 -23.54 -0.59 -15.71
CA THR A 33 -22.27 -0.98 -16.35
C THR A 33 -21.05 -0.60 -15.52
N ARG A 34 -21.21 0.27 -14.52
CA ARG A 34 -20.13 0.75 -13.65
C ARG A 34 -20.37 0.31 -12.20
N PRO A 35 -19.31 -0.12 -11.48
CA PRO A 35 -19.45 -0.50 -10.08
C PRO A 35 -19.71 0.73 -9.19
N VAL A 36 -20.47 0.52 -8.12
CA VAL A 36 -20.72 1.52 -7.08
C VAL A 36 -19.82 1.22 -5.88
N ALA A 37 -19.02 2.21 -5.47
CA ALA A 37 -18.16 2.14 -4.30
C ALA A 37 -18.69 3.03 -3.17
N VAL A 38 -18.48 2.62 -1.93
CA VAL A 38 -18.62 3.46 -0.74
C VAL A 38 -17.24 3.87 -0.25
N CYS A 39 -17.08 5.02 0.42
CA CYS A 39 -15.81 5.45 0.99
C CYS A 39 -15.96 5.67 2.50
N ASN A 40 -15.20 4.91 3.30
CA ASN A 40 -15.18 5.01 4.76
C ASN A 40 -13.74 5.08 5.30
N LEU A 41 -13.56 5.57 6.53
CA LEU A 41 -12.27 5.49 7.21
C LEU A 41 -11.97 4.03 7.62
N ASN A 42 -10.80 3.52 7.26
CA ASN A 42 -10.37 2.14 7.54
C ASN A 42 -11.45 1.10 7.16
N ALA A 43 -11.86 0.26 8.11
CA ALA A 43 -12.94 -0.72 7.95
C ALA A 43 -14.21 -0.32 8.73
N GLU A 44 -14.42 0.97 8.97
CA GLU A 44 -15.60 1.46 9.69
C GLU A 44 -16.91 1.13 8.96
N GLY A 45 -17.94 0.77 9.72
CA GLY A 45 -19.26 0.46 9.18
C GLY A 45 -19.34 -0.84 8.36
N VAL A 46 -18.25 -1.61 8.19
CA VAL A 46 -18.20 -2.81 7.34
C VAL A 46 -19.31 -3.83 7.67
N ALA A 47 -19.60 -4.04 8.96
CA ALA A 47 -20.64 -4.96 9.39
C ALA A 47 -22.06 -4.49 9.03
N ALA A 48 -22.32 -3.18 9.10
CA ALA A 48 -23.62 -2.62 8.74
C ALA A 48 -23.82 -2.60 7.22
N LEU A 49 -22.79 -2.22 6.46
CA LEU A 49 -22.81 -2.28 5.00
C LEU A 49 -23.00 -3.72 4.49
N SER A 50 -22.34 -4.69 5.12
CA SER A 50 -22.56 -6.10 4.83
C SER A 50 -24.00 -6.56 5.05
N ALA A 51 -24.61 -6.15 6.16
CA ALA A 51 -25.97 -6.57 6.51
C ALA A 51 -27.05 -5.85 5.69
N TYR A 52 -26.83 -4.59 5.29
CA TYR A 52 -27.89 -3.71 4.81
C TYR A 52 -27.60 -3.01 3.47
N ALA A 53 -26.40 -3.17 2.90
CA ALA A 53 -26.01 -2.58 1.62
C ALA A 53 -25.52 -3.59 0.57
N PRO A 54 -26.36 -4.56 0.14
CA PRO A 54 -25.99 -5.51 -0.90
C PRO A 54 -25.72 -4.88 -2.28
N GLU A 55 -26.23 -3.68 -2.55
CA GLU A 55 -26.08 -3.00 -3.85
C GLU A 55 -24.75 -2.25 -4.00
N VAL A 56 -23.92 -2.16 -2.97
CA VAL A 56 -22.56 -1.62 -3.10
C VAL A 56 -21.63 -2.74 -3.58
N ASP A 57 -20.86 -2.45 -4.62
CA ASP A 57 -19.98 -3.42 -5.29
C ASP A 57 -18.58 -3.43 -4.69
N ILE A 58 -18.07 -2.28 -4.27
CA ILE A 58 -16.69 -2.08 -3.81
C ILE A 58 -16.70 -1.42 -2.44
N TYR A 59 -15.93 -1.96 -1.51
CA TYR A 59 -15.65 -1.30 -0.25
C TYR A 59 -14.43 -0.38 -0.42
N GLY A 60 -14.65 0.94 -0.32
CA GLY A 60 -13.59 1.94 -0.35
C GLY A 60 -13.11 2.31 1.05
N ALA A 61 -11.80 2.35 1.25
CA ALA A 61 -11.17 2.65 2.53
C ALA A 61 -10.18 3.81 2.42
N ASN A 62 -10.35 4.83 3.26
CA ASN A 62 -9.32 5.83 3.55
C ASN A 62 -8.43 5.30 4.67
N VAL A 63 -7.12 5.17 4.44
CA VAL A 63 -6.19 4.55 5.40
C VAL A 63 -4.91 5.35 5.54
N TYR A 64 -4.60 5.75 6.77
CA TYR A 64 -3.45 6.57 7.12
C TYR A 64 -2.72 6.00 8.35
N SER A 65 -2.38 4.71 8.30
CA SER A 65 -1.76 4.01 9.44
C SER A 65 -0.23 4.16 9.52
N GLY A 66 0.35 5.06 8.72
CA GLY A 66 1.79 5.30 8.70
C GLY A 66 2.58 4.02 8.40
N ALA A 67 3.52 3.65 9.28
CA ALA A 67 4.43 2.52 9.05
C ALA A 67 3.73 1.16 9.11
N TYR A 68 2.48 1.11 9.56
CA TYR A 68 1.67 -0.10 9.62
C TYR A 68 0.89 -0.39 8.33
N CYS A 69 1.08 0.42 7.29
CA CYS A 69 0.43 0.30 5.98
C CYS A 69 -1.10 0.17 6.08
N MET A 70 -1.73 -0.69 5.27
CA MET A 70 -3.20 -0.83 5.27
C MET A 70 -3.69 -1.79 6.37
N GLY A 71 -2.80 -2.64 6.88
CA GLY A 71 -3.02 -3.47 8.06
C GLY A 71 -4.29 -4.31 8.00
N SER A 72 -5.06 -4.32 9.08
CA SER A 72 -6.22 -5.22 9.24
C SER A 72 -7.42 -4.96 8.32
N VAL A 73 -7.37 -3.94 7.47
CA VAL A 73 -8.50 -3.56 6.60
C VAL A 73 -8.81 -4.68 5.61
N TYR A 74 -7.79 -5.30 5.00
CA TYR A 74 -7.97 -6.40 4.06
C TYR A 74 -8.78 -7.56 4.66
N GLN A 75 -8.34 -8.07 5.82
CA GLN A 75 -8.96 -9.19 6.53
C GLN A 75 -10.38 -8.87 6.99
N LYS A 76 -10.60 -7.65 7.49
CA LYS A 76 -11.93 -7.22 7.94
C LYS A 76 -12.91 -7.15 6.79
N VAL A 77 -12.53 -6.54 5.67
CA VAL A 77 -13.40 -6.43 4.49
C VAL A 77 -13.71 -7.81 3.92
N LYS A 78 -12.69 -8.65 3.71
CA LYS A 78 -12.86 -10.02 3.21
C LYS A 78 -13.76 -10.86 4.13
N ARG A 79 -13.51 -10.82 5.43
CA ARG A 79 -14.25 -11.64 6.40
C ARG A 79 -15.69 -11.21 6.60
N TYR A 80 -15.95 -9.90 6.64
CA TYR A 80 -17.25 -9.39 7.08
C TYR A 80 -18.15 -8.94 5.95
N TYR A 81 -17.60 -8.55 4.80
CA TYR A 81 -18.39 -8.03 3.67
C TYR A 81 -18.14 -8.77 2.35
N ASP A 82 -16.94 -9.32 2.16
CA ASP A 82 -16.56 -10.10 0.99
C ASP A 82 -16.77 -9.34 -0.34
N ARG A 83 -16.25 -8.12 -0.39
CA ARG A 83 -16.24 -7.24 -1.56
C ARG A 83 -14.82 -6.86 -1.96
N PRO A 84 -14.56 -6.55 -3.24
CA PRO A 84 -13.33 -5.88 -3.65
C PRO A 84 -13.05 -4.65 -2.80
N LEU A 85 -11.78 -4.48 -2.44
CA LEU A 85 -11.28 -3.40 -1.61
C LEU A 85 -10.49 -2.40 -2.46
N MET A 86 -10.92 -1.15 -2.47
CA MET A 86 -10.19 -0.05 -3.08
C MET A 86 -9.74 0.92 -2.00
N PHE A 87 -8.46 1.28 -1.96
CA PHE A 87 -8.03 2.36 -1.06
C PHE A 87 -8.37 3.70 -1.68
N THR A 88 -9.41 4.35 -1.18
CA THR A 88 -9.92 5.63 -1.71
C THR A 88 -9.03 6.80 -1.33
N GLU A 89 -8.30 6.70 -0.22
CA GLU A 89 -7.24 7.61 0.17
C GLU A 89 -6.16 6.86 0.95
N TRP A 90 -4.89 7.13 0.65
CA TRP A 90 -3.75 6.66 1.43
C TRP A 90 -2.52 7.52 1.16
N GLY A 91 -1.61 7.61 2.13
CA GLY A 91 -0.41 8.44 2.02
C GLY A 91 0.10 8.92 3.37
N SER A 92 0.94 9.96 3.31
CA SER A 92 1.49 10.69 4.46
C SER A 92 1.72 12.13 4.03
N ASP A 93 1.79 13.03 5.00
CA ASP A 93 2.30 14.38 4.79
C ASP A 93 3.83 14.41 4.60
N ALA A 94 4.32 15.52 4.07
CA ALA A 94 5.75 15.78 3.85
C ALA A 94 6.30 16.83 4.81
N TYR A 95 5.84 16.86 6.06
CA TYR A 95 6.30 17.82 7.05
C TYR A 95 6.62 17.12 8.36
N PHE A 96 7.66 17.59 9.03
CA PHE A 96 8.03 17.15 10.36
C PHE A 96 8.02 18.38 11.27
N ASN A 97 7.14 18.37 12.27
CA ASN A 97 6.98 19.45 13.24
C ASN A 97 8.29 19.73 13.98
N GLY A 98 8.77 20.97 13.85
CA GLY A 98 10.04 21.42 14.44
C GLY A 98 11.30 21.07 13.62
N LYS A 99 11.19 20.33 12.50
CA LYS A 99 12.31 20.10 11.57
C LYS A 99 12.09 20.72 10.18
N GLY A 100 10.84 20.84 9.73
CA GLY A 100 10.51 21.39 8.42
C GLY A 100 10.04 20.31 7.43
N PRO A 101 10.06 20.61 6.11
CA PRO A 101 9.63 19.65 5.09
C PRO A 101 10.46 18.36 5.09
N ASP A 102 9.79 17.22 5.00
CA ASP A 102 10.37 15.87 4.96
C ASP A 102 9.77 15.02 3.83
N GLU A 103 10.10 15.36 2.59
CA GLU A 103 9.68 14.59 1.42
C GLU A 103 10.24 13.17 1.37
N THR A 104 11.32 12.89 2.12
CA THR A 104 11.95 11.57 2.15
C THR A 104 11.07 10.61 2.93
N ALA A 105 10.61 11.01 4.13
CA ALA A 105 9.64 10.25 4.90
C ALA A 105 8.34 10.04 4.12
N GLN A 106 7.81 11.09 3.47
CA GLN A 106 6.62 10.98 2.64
C GLN A 106 6.77 9.91 1.54
N ALA A 107 7.88 9.96 0.80
CA ALA A 107 8.15 9.02 -0.27
C ALA A 107 8.27 7.57 0.24
N GLU A 108 8.88 7.38 1.41
CA GLU A 108 9.03 6.06 2.02
C GLU A 108 7.69 5.48 2.49
N TYR A 109 6.84 6.28 3.14
CA TYR A 109 5.48 5.84 3.50
C TYR A 109 4.68 5.43 2.27
N ILE A 110 4.71 6.23 1.20
CA ILE A 110 4.01 5.91 -0.05
C ILE A 110 4.57 4.64 -0.69
N ARG A 111 5.89 4.45 -0.66
CA ARG A 111 6.53 3.24 -1.18
C ARG A 111 6.06 1.98 -0.42
N LEU A 112 6.05 2.03 0.91
CA LEU A 112 5.63 0.91 1.75
C LEU A 112 4.12 0.62 1.59
N ASN A 113 3.30 1.67 1.59
CA ASN A 113 1.87 1.58 1.38
C ASN A 113 1.52 0.94 0.02
N TRP A 114 2.17 1.37 -1.07
CA TRP A 114 1.90 0.79 -2.39
C TRP A 114 2.33 -0.68 -2.47
N LYS A 115 3.49 -1.03 -1.90
CA LYS A 115 3.92 -2.44 -1.85
C LYS A 115 2.92 -3.32 -1.08
N ASP A 116 2.43 -2.84 0.05
CA ASP A 116 1.41 -3.55 0.83
C ASP A 116 0.11 -3.75 0.01
N ILE A 117 -0.33 -2.71 -0.72
CA ILE A 117 -1.47 -2.81 -1.64
C ILE A 117 -1.22 -3.88 -2.70
N GLN A 118 -0.06 -3.84 -3.38
CA GLN A 118 0.30 -4.82 -4.42
C GLN A 118 0.31 -6.26 -3.91
N LEU A 119 0.80 -6.49 -2.69
CA LEU A 119 0.84 -7.83 -2.08
C LEU A 119 -0.56 -8.38 -1.75
N ASN A 120 -1.57 -7.51 -1.66
CA ASN A 120 -2.95 -7.89 -1.35
C ASN A 120 -3.90 -7.70 -2.54
N MET A 121 -3.39 -7.34 -3.73
CA MET A 121 -4.20 -7.25 -4.94
C MET A 121 -4.77 -8.61 -5.34
N ALA A 122 -5.84 -8.61 -6.12
CA ALA A 122 -6.32 -9.82 -6.79
C ALA A 122 -5.14 -10.56 -7.45
N ASP A 123 -5.13 -11.88 -7.30
CA ASP A 123 -4.07 -12.79 -7.77
C ASP A 123 -2.70 -12.65 -7.08
N ALA A 124 -2.59 -11.84 -6.01
CA ALA A 124 -1.43 -11.80 -5.13
C ALA A 124 -1.59 -12.74 -3.92
N LEU A 125 -0.47 -13.00 -3.23
CA LEU A 125 -0.36 -13.97 -2.13
C LEU A 125 -1.06 -13.55 -0.83
N GLY A 126 -1.31 -12.25 -0.65
CA GLY A 126 -1.98 -11.72 0.53
C GLY A 126 -3.47 -12.04 0.57
N GLU A 127 -4.29 -11.10 1.05
CA GLU A 127 -5.73 -11.35 1.13
C GLU A 127 -6.42 -11.42 -0.24
N GLY A 128 -5.76 -10.99 -1.31
CA GLY A 128 -6.26 -11.16 -2.68
C GLY A 128 -7.53 -10.38 -3.00
N ASN A 129 -7.89 -9.39 -2.19
CA ASN A 129 -9.15 -8.64 -2.33
C ASN A 129 -8.94 -7.17 -2.71
N ALA A 130 -7.71 -6.68 -2.77
CA ALA A 130 -7.44 -5.30 -3.18
C ALA A 130 -7.50 -5.14 -4.70
N ILE A 131 -8.00 -3.99 -5.15
CA ILE A 131 -8.04 -3.61 -6.57
C ILE A 131 -7.21 -2.34 -6.86
N GLY A 132 -6.33 -1.98 -5.92
CA GLY A 132 -5.47 -0.79 -6.00
C GLY A 132 -5.95 0.34 -5.08
N GLY A 133 -5.56 1.57 -5.40
CA GLY A 133 -5.95 2.73 -4.62
C GLY A 133 -5.53 4.07 -5.20
N ILE A 134 -5.96 5.14 -4.55
CA ILE A 134 -5.76 6.54 -4.93
C ILE A 134 -4.87 7.20 -3.89
N VAL A 135 -3.66 7.61 -4.30
CA VAL A 135 -2.74 8.36 -3.43
C VAL A 135 -3.37 9.69 -3.05
N PHE A 136 -3.48 9.93 -1.74
CA PHE A 136 -3.85 11.21 -1.18
C PHE A 136 -2.57 12.02 -0.89
N GLU A 137 -2.31 13.14 -1.56
CA GLU A 137 -3.10 13.74 -2.64
C GLU A 137 -2.25 14.35 -3.74
N TRP A 138 -2.87 14.83 -4.82
CA TRP A 138 -2.12 15.37 -5.95
C TRP A 138 -1.34 16.65 -5.60
N MET A 139 -1.97 17.60 -4.90
CA MET A 139 -1.40 18.90 -4.56
C MET A 139 -1.68 19.24 -3.10
N ASP A 140 -0.73 19.85 -2.40
CA ASP A 140 -0.98 20.49 -1.11
C ASP A 140 -2.22 21.39 -1.10
N GLU A 141 -3.06 21.27 -0.08
CA GLU A 141 -4.25 22.10 0.13
C GLU A 141 -4.00 23.15 1.23
N TRP A 142 -3.43 24.32 0.89
CA TRP A 142 -3.09 25.42 1.84
C TRP A 142 -4.27 26.05 2.60
N TRP A 143 -5.49 25.52 2.42
CA TRP A 143 -6.70 26.00 3.08
C TRP A 143 -7.22 25.00 4.12
N LYS A 144 -6.58 23.83 4.25
CA LYS A 144 -7.10 22.69 5.00
C LYS A 144 -6.76 22.75 6.49
N SER A 145 -5.65 23.41 6.87
CA SER A 145 -5.34 23.59 8.28
C SER A 145 -6.31 24.61 8.89
N TRP A 146 -6.96 24.21 9.98
CA TRP A 146 -7.79 25.12 10.79
C TRP A 146 -6.95 26.01 11.72
N LYS A 147 -5.62 25.83 11.70
CA LYS A 147 -4.67 26.54 12.55
C LYS A 147 -3.96 27.69 11.83
N ASP A 148 -4.18 27.86 10.53
CA ASP A 148 -3.59 28.92 9.71
C ASP A 148 -4.62 29.55 8.74
N THR A 149 -4.15 30.45 7.87
CA THR A 149 -4.93 31.12 6.83
C THR A 149 -4.69 30.49 5.47
N PRO A 150 -5.67 30.54 4.53
CA PRO A 150 -5.50 30.05 3.15
C PRO A 150 -4.41 30.71 2.29
N LYS A 151 -3.62 31.63 2.86
CA LYS A 151 -2.59 32.43 2.16
C LYS A 151 -1.17 31.96 2.47
N SER A 152 -1.00 31.06 3.44
CA SER A 152 0.27 30.50 3.87
C SER A 152 0.12 28.99 4.00
N GLN A 153 1.23 28.27 3.94
CA GLN A 153 1.25 26.86 4.25
C GLN A 153 1.48 26.67 5.75
N SER A 154 0.47 26.17 6.46
CA SER A 154 0.52 25.88 7.88
C SER A 154 1.62 24.89 8.19
N THR A 155 2.47 25.21 9.15
CA THR A 155 3.52 24.29 9.66
C THR A 155 3.13 23.65 10.98
N ALA A 156 1.89 23.82 11.43
CA ALA A 156 1.41 23.28 12.69
C ALA A 156 0.77 21.91 12.46
N GLY A 157 1.17 20.89 13.22
CA GLY A 157 0.51 19.59 13.20
C GLY A 157 -0.96 19.73 13.56
N ASP A 158 -1.87 19.33 12.68
CA ASP A 158 -3.31 19.53 12.78
C ASP A 158 -3.97 18.46 13.66
N MET A 159 -3.62 17.19 13.44
CA MET A 159 -4.18 16.03 14.12
C MET A 159 -3.11 14.99 14.44
N MET A 160 -3.34 14.17 15.46
CA MET A 160 -2.40 13.10 15.82
C MET A 160 -2.59 11.90 14.90
N PHE A 161 -1.52 11.49 14.21
CA PHE A 161 -1.49 10.35 13.30
C PHE A 161 -0.21 9.53 13.53
N PRO A 162 -0.17 8.25 13.14
CA PRO A 162 0.99 7.37 13.33
C PRO A 162 2.13 7.66 12.32
N PHE A 163 2.42 8.93 12.07
CA PHE A 163 3.57 9.37 11.28
C PHE A 163 4.80 9.61 12.17
N ALA A 164 5.95 9.87 11.56
CA ALA A 164 7.25 9.85 12.22
C ALA A 164 7.37 10.84 13.39
N ASP A 165 6.65 11.96 13.36
CA ASP A 165 6.61 12.97 14.43
C ASP A 165 5.30 12.93 15.27
N GLY A 166 4.41 11.98 14.95
CA GLY A 166 3.11 11.81 15.61
C GLY A 166 2.02 12.77 15.14
N TRP A 167 2.26 13.58 14.12
CA TRP A 167 1.32 14.58 13.64
C TRP A 167 1.03 14.40 12.16
N SER A 168 -0.17 14.79 11.77
CA SER A 168 -0.57 15.05 10.40
C SER A 168 -0.59 16.56 10.21
N ASN A 169 0.16 17.06 9.24
CA ASN A 169 0.07 18.43 8.74
C ASN A 169 -0.80 18.44 7.48
N GLU A 170 -2.05 18.90 7.61
CA GLU A 170 -3.10 18.76 6.59
C GLU A 170 -2.73 19.42 5.26
N GLU A 171 -1.94 20.49 5.29
CA GLU A 171 -1.55 21.23 4.09
C GLU A 171 -0.29 20.69 3.40
N TRP A 172 0.23 19.53 3.85
CA TRP A 172 1.46 18.95 3.37
C TRP A 172 1.30 17.53 2.79
N TYR A 173 0.07 17.07 2.51
CA TYR A 173 -0.19 15.74 1.92
C TYR A 173 0.13 15.61 0.43
N GLY A 174 0.27 16.72 -0.30
CA GLY A 174 0.45 16.67 -1.74
C GLY A 174 1.69 15.87 -2.14
N ILE A 175 1.61 15.03 -3.17
CA ILE A 175 2.79 14.54 -3.89
C ILE A 175 3.37 15.62 -4.81
N THR A 176 2.65 16.74 -4.95
CA THR A 176 3.14 18.00 -5.48
C THR A 176 2.82 19.15 -4.51
N GLY A 177 3.71 20.14 -4.42
CA GLY A 177 3.51 21.35 -3.63
C GLY A 177 3.19 22.58 -4.47
N GLN A 178 2.79 23.65 -3.79
CA GLN A 178 2.45 24.95 -4.41
C GLN A 178 3.64 25.95 -4.47
N GLY A 179 4.83 25.54 -4.05
CA GLY A 179 6.01 26.42 -3.98
C GLY A 179 5.88 27.40 -2.83
N ASP A 180 6.09 28.70 -3.11
CA ASP A 180 5.91 29.78 -2.14
C ASP A 180 4.50 30.42 -2.22
N GLY A 181 3.59 29.80 -2.98
CA GLY A 181 2.22 30.29 -3.18
C GLY A 181 2.09 31.47 -4.14
N SER A 182 3.20 32.11 -4.56
CA SER A 182 3.17 33.30 -5.43
C SER A 182 2.54 33.04 -6.80
N HIS A 183 2.59 31.80 -7.26
CA HIS A 183 2.04 31.34 -8.54
C HIS A 183 0.93 30.28 -8.37
N SER A 184 0.35 30.17 -7.16
CA SER A 184 -0.83 29.33 -6.92
C SER A 184 -2.05 29.87 -7.70
N PRO A 185 -2.92 29.01 -8.27
CA PRO A 185 -2.92 27.55 -8.20
C PRO A 185 -2.24 26.89 -9.42
N TYR A 186 -1.34 27.58 -10.14
CA TYR A 186 -0.75 27.09 -11.38
C TYR A 186 0.61 26.41 -11.19
N MET A 187 1.36 26.77 -10.14
CA MET A 187 2.66 26.15 -9.84
C MET A 187 2.49 24.74 -9.27
N ARG A 188 3.33 23.81 -9.74
CA ARG A 188 3.46 22.45 -9.20
C ARG A 188 4.93 22.18 -8.93
N VAL A 189 5.28 22.02 -7.67
CA VAL A 189 6.60 21.55 -7.25
C VAL A 189 6.51 20.04 -7.06
N ILE A 190 7.12 19.29 -7.95
CA ILE A 190 7.11 17.82 -7.90
C ILE A 190 7.94 17.34 -6.69
N ARG A 191 7.32 16.58 -5.79
CA ARG A 191 8.02 16.00 -4.62
C ARG A 191 8.64 14.64 -4.93
N LYS A 192 9.51 14.17 -4.03
CA LYS A 192 10.08 12.82 -4.08
C LYS A 192 9.01 11.73 -4.16
N ALA A 193 7.92 11.86 -3.41
CA ALA A 193 6.78 10.94 -3.43
C ALA A 193 6.18 10.72 -4.84
N TYR A 194 6.01 11.78 -5.63
CA TYR A 194 5.52 11.65 -7.00
C TYR A 194 6.47 10.82 -7.87
N ARG A 195 7.78 11.04 -7.74
CA ARG A 195 8.78 10.29 -8.51
C ARG A 195 8.79 8.82 -8.12
N GLN A 196 8.68 8.55 -6.81
CA GLN A 196 8.61 7.22 -6.25
C GLN A 196 7.41 6.45 -6.82
N ILE A 197 6.20 6.99 -6.70
CA ILE A 197 5.00 6.28 -7.15
C ILE A 197 4.95 6.16 -8.69
N LYS A 198 5.41 7.18 -9.42
CA LYS A 198 5.53 7.12 -10.89
C LYS A 198 6.44 5.98 -11.33
N GLN A 199 7.58 5.80 -10.66
CA GLN A 199 8.49 4.70 -10.95
C GLN A 199 7.82 3.35 -10.67
N MET A 200 7.24 3.18 -9.48
CA MET A 200 6.60 1.92 -9.08
C MET A 200 5.41 1.53 -9.95
N TRP A 201 4.67 2.51 -10.49
CA TRP A 201 3.56 2.25 -11.42
C TRP A 201 4.01 2.00 -12.86
N ALA A 202 5.24 2.39 -13.22
CA ALA A 202 5.82 2.10 -14.53
C ALA A 202 6.53 0.72 -14.55
N GLU A 203 6.91 0.19 -13.39
CA GLU A 203 7.46 -1.15 -13.24
C GLU A 203 6.35 -2.21 -13.41
N SER A 204 6.64 -3.28 -14.16
CA SER A 204 5.72 -4.42 -14.31
C SER A 204 5.48 -5.09 -12.95
N PRO A 205 4.27 -5.59 -12.64
CA PRO A 205 4.03 -6.34 -11.42
C PRO A 205 5.03 -7.49 -11.31
N TYR A 206 5.56 -7.68 -10.10
CA TYR A 206 6.65 -8.59 -9.76
C TYR A 206 6.48 -10.01 -10.34
N LEU A 207 7.61 -10.66 -10.65
CA LEU A 207 7.62 -12.11 -10.83
C LEU A 207 7.48 -12.77 -9.46
N TYR A 208 6.38 -13.48 -9.23
CA TYR A 208 6.15 -14.24 -8.01
C TYR A 208 6.88 -15.59 -8.08
N LEU A 209 7.68 -15.90 -7.06
CA LEU A 209 8.27 -17.22 -6.87
C LEU A 209 7.47 -17.94 -5.77
N ALA A 210 6.69 -18.95 -6.15
CA ALA A 210 6.01 -19.84 -5.21
C ALA A 210 6.67 -21.24 -5.25
N GLY A 211 6.98 -21.82 -4.08
CA GLY A 211 7.49 -23.19 -3.94
C GLY A 211 8.51 -23.39 -2.80
N ASP A 212 8.80 -24.65 -2.48
CA ASP A 212 9.78 -25.04 -1.45
C ASP A 212 11.19 -24.52 -1.79
N VAL A 213 11.80 -23.76 -0.89
CA VAL A 213 13.19 -23.31 -0.99
C VAL A 213 14.10 -24.31 -0.26
N GLU A 214 14.87 -25.10 -1.01
CA GLU A 214 15.83 -26.05 -0.42
C GLU A 214 17.26 -25.44 -0.36
N LEU A 215 17.82 -25.34 0.84
CA LEU A 215 19.20 -24.91 1.09
C LEU A 215 20.19 -26.05 0.82
N ILE A 216 20.88 -26.02 -0.31
CA ILE A 216 21.78 -27.12 -0.70
C ILE A 216 23.22 -26.93 -0.17
N ASN A 217 23.70 -25.70 0.10
CA ASN A 217 25.06 -25.50 0.62
C ASN A 217 25.29 -24.14 1.31
N HIS A 218 25.52 -24.12 2.63
CA HIS A 218 25.70 -22.90 3.43
C HIS A 218 27.14 -22.36 3.45
N THR A 219 28.12 -23.13 2.98
CA THR A 219 29.54 -22.82 3.21
C THR A 219 30.17 -21.94 2.12
N THR A 220 29.46 -21.72 1.00
CA THR A 220 29.98 -20.98 -0.17
C THR A 220 29.15 -19.76 -0.57
N GLY A 221 28.04 -19.47 0.12
CA GLY A 221 27.12 -18.38 -0.26
C GLY A 221 26.45 -18.60 -1.63
N GLU A 222 26.26 -19.85 -2.05
CA GLU A 222 25.54 -20.18 -3.28
C GLU A 222 24.19 -20.81 -2.92
N PHE A 223 23.11 -20.22 -3.42
CA PHE A 223 21.75 -20.73 -3.25
C PHE A 223 21.27 -21.33 -4.58
N VAL A 224 20.50 -22.41 -4.51
CA VAL A 224 19.77 -22.94 -5.67
C VAL A 224 18.30 -22.85 -5.29
N VAL A 225 17.56 -21.96 -5.93
CA VAL A 225 16.12 -21.86 -5.72
C VAL A 225 15.44 -22.63 -6.84
N ARG A 226 14.63 -23.61 -6.47
CA ARG A 226 13.71 -24.22 -7.42
C ARG A 226 12.52 -23.29 -7.54
N ALA A 227 12.43 -22.56 -8.64
CA ALA A 227 11.21 -21.83 -8.95
C ALA A 227 10.27 -22.78 -9.68
N VAL A 228 9.05 -22.91 -9.17
CA VAL A 228 7.98 -23.52 -9.94
C VAL A 228 7.34 -22.38 -10.73
N GLU A 229 7.47 -22.39 -12.06
CA GLU A 229 6.61 -21.55 -12.90
C GLU A 229 5.19 -22.09 -12.73
N ALA A 230 4.31 -21.32 -12.09
CA ALA A 230 2.87 -21.61 -12.12
C ALA A 230 2.36 -21.23 -13.52
N ASP A 231 2.35 -22.19 -14.45
CA ASP A 231 1.55 -22.06 -15.67
C ASP A 231 0.07 -22.28 -15.29
N GLU A 232 -0.76 -21.25 -15.53
CA GLU A 232 -2.17 -21.15 -15.14
C GLU A 232 -3.08 -22.30 -15.62
N TRP A 233 -2.59 -23.24 -16.43
CA TRP A 233 -3.41 -24.32 -17.01
C TRP A 233 -2.81 -25.73 -17.00
N SER A 234 -1.67 -25.97 -16.36
CA SER A 234 -1.10 -27.33 -16.31
C SER A 234 -0.96 -27.84 -14.87
N ASN A 235 -1.44 -29.06 -14.61
CA ASN A 235 -1.11 -29.83 -13.40
C ASN A 235 0.35 -30.36 -13.45
N ASP A 236 1.26 -29.69 -14.16
CA ASP A 236 2.64 -30.11 -14.35
C ASP A 236 3.60 -29.15 -13.64
N PHE A 237 4.05 -29.55 -12.45
CA PHE A 237 5.04 -28.82 -11.64
C PHE A 237 6.47 -29.07 -12.14
N SER A 238 6.72 -28.89 -13.44
CA SER A 238 8.07 -29.00 -14.01
C SER A 238 8.90 -27.75 -13.69
N GLY A 239 9.31 -27.63 -12.42
CA GLY A 239 10.08 -26.49 -11.92
C GLY A 239 11.42 -26.31 -12.64
N ARG A 240 11.73 -25.07 -13.04
CA ARG A 240 13.06 -24.69 -13.52
C ARG A 240 13.93 -24.34 -12.31
N LEU A 241 15.18 -24.83 -12.32
CA LEU A 241 16.15 -24.53 -11.29
C LEU A 241 16.86 -23.22 -11.62
N TYR A 242 16.77 -22.23 -10.73
CA TYR A 242 17.49 -20.97 -10.83
C TYR A 242 18.62 -20.98 -9.80
N LYS A 243 19.86 -20.82 -10.27
CA LYS A 243 21.03 -20.66 -9.40
C LYS A 243 21.15 -19.19 -9.02
N LEU A 244 20.91 -18.87 -7.76
CA LEU A 244 20.97 -17.51 -7.24
C LEU A 244 22.21 -17.39 -6.35
N LYS A 245 23.06 -16.41 -6.63
CA LYS A 245 24.18 -16.08 -5.75
C LYS A 245 23.74 -14.91 -4.90
N VAL A 246 23.38 -15.17 -3.66
CA VAL A 246 22.93 -14.17 -2.70
C VAL A 246 24.06 -13.97 -1.70
N ASP A 247 24.37 -12.71 -1.40
CA ASP A 247 25.30 -12.39 -0.33
C ASP A 247 24.65 -12.80 1.01
N PRO A 248 25.26 -13.66 1.86
CA PRO A 248 24.66 -14.22 3.09
C PRO A 248 24.14 -13.22 4.13
N ALA A 249 24.30 -11.97 3.80
CA ALA A 249 24.56 -10.87 4.66
C ALA A 249 23.55 -9.73 4.29
N SER A 250 22.59 -10.02 3.41
CA SER A 250 21.51 -9.13 2.97
C SER A 250 20.13 -9.59 3.49
N VAL A 251 20.09 -10.42 4.52
CA VAL A 251 18.89 -11.16 5.00
C VAL A 251 18.51 -10.71 6.41
N GLU A 252 17.29 -10.18 6.60
CA GLU A 252 16.77 -9.78 7.93
C GLU A 252 15.63 -10.72 8.38
N ILE A 253 15.71 -11.24 9.62
CA ILE A 253 14.73 -12.18 10.20
C ILE A 253 13.98 -11.49 11.35
N SER A 254 12.65 -11.42 11.25
CA SER A 254 11.76 -10.91 12.31
C SER A 254 11.16 -12.07 13.13
N ASN A 255 11.16 -11.93 14.46
CA ASN A 255 10.64 -12.90 15.45
C ASN A 255 9.11 -12.82 15.62
N ALA A 256 8.35 -12.72 14.53
CA ALA A 256 6.90 -12.82 14.54
C ALA A 256 6.45 -13.98 13.63
N HIS A 257 5.40 -14.67 14.05
CA HIS A 257 4.96 -15.98 13.56
C HIS A 257 4.57 -16.10 12.07
N ASN A 258 4.83 -15.11 11.22
CA ASN A 258 4.69 -15.17 9.77
C ASN A 258 5.87 -14.40 9.15
N GLN A 259 6.78 -15.06 8.44
CA GLN A 259 7.98 -14.42 7.88
C GLN A 259 7.80 -14.14 6.38
N TYR A 260 7.96 -12.87 5.99
CA TYR A 260 8.21 -12.43 4.61
C TYR A 260 9.63 -11.88 4.55
N LEU A 261 10.42 -12.26 3.54
CA LEU A 261 11.72 -11.65 3.25
C LEU A 261 11.57 -10.64 2.10
N PHE A 262 11.80 -9.36 2.40
CA PHE A 262 11.77 -8.28 1.42
C PHE A 262 13.20 -7.91 1.02
N PHE A 263 13.59 -8.19 -0.22
CA PHE A 263 14.83 -7.65 -0.79
C PHE A 263 14.50 -6.40 -1.61
N THR A 264 15.13 -5.27 -1.30
CA THR A 264 15.11 -4.06 -2.14
C THR A 264 16.49 -3.83 -2.74
N ASP A 265 16.52 -3.52 -4.03
CA ASP A 265 17.69 -3.13 -4.83
C ASP A 265 18.78 -4.19 -5.00
N LEU A 266 18.53 -5.18 -5.86
CA LEU A 266 19.59 -6.04 -6.40
C LEU A 266 19.83 -5.66 -7.87
N GLU A 267 20.92 -4.95 -8.15
CA GLU A 267 21.53 -5.00 -9.48
C GLU A 267 22.42 -6.24 -9.58
N ALA A 268 22.68 -6.70 -10.82
CA ALA A 268 23.61 -7.80 -11.05
C ALA A 268 25.03 -7.41 -10.59
N GLY A 269 25.39 -7.75 -9.35
CA GLY A 269 26.74 -7.54 -8.81
C GLY A 269 26.85 -6.85 -7.45
N ASP A 270 25.75 -6.44 -6.81
CA ASP A 270 25.82 -5.75 -5.51
C ASP A 270 25.81 -6.72 -4.30
N SER A 271 26.47 -6.33 -3.20
CA SER A 271 26.76 -7.10 -1.98
C SER A 271 26.47 -6.28 -0.70
N VAL A 272 25.86 -6.85 0.35
CA VAL A 272 25.54 -6.22 1.64
C VAL A 272 25.66 -7.25 2.78
N ASP A 273 26.17 -6.84 3.98
CA ASP A 273 26.65 -7.68 5.11
C ASP A 273 25.71 -7.84 6.38
N VAL A 274 25.39 -9.07 6.87
CA VAL A 274 24.56 -9.51 8.06
C VAL A 274 24.92 -10.96 8.51
N ASP A 275 24.82 -11.29 9.81
CA ASP A 275 25.24 -12.56 10.46
C ASP A 275 24.05 -13.28 11.16
N ILE A 276 23.89 -14.61 10.99
CA ILE A 276 22.79 -15.41 11.57
C ILE A 276 23.30 -16.70 12.24
N ARG A 277 22.82 -17.00 13.47
CA ARG A 277 23.11 -18.25 14.20
C ARG A 277 21.92 -19.22 14.22
N LYS A 278 22.31 -20.49 14.10
CA LYS A 278 21.54 -21.74 14.04
C LYS A 278 20.54 -21.89 15.20
N ASP A 279 19.26 -22.04 14.89
CA ASP A 279 18.37 -23.14 15.32
C ASP A 279 16.95 -22.92 14.72
N ASP A 280 16.43 -23.97 14.07
CA ASP A 280 15.07 -24.21 13.55
C ASP A 280 14.32 -23.07 12.81
N TYR A 281 14.48 -22.98 11.47
CA TYR A 281 13.59 -22.18 10.60
C TYR A 281 13.19 -22.94 9.32
N GLN A 282 11.91 -22.89 8.96
CA GLN A 282 11.37 -23.20 7.63
C GLN A 282 11.20 -21.86 6.89
N VAL A 283 11.81 -21.71 5.72
CA VAL A 283 11.66 -20.51 4.89
C VAL A 283 10.60 -20.82 3.83
N GLU A 284 9.45 -20.14 3.89
CA GLU A 284 8.32 -20.45 3.01
C GLU A 284 8.39 -19.69 1.66
N GLU A 285 8.89 -18.44 1.59
CA GLU A 285 8.94 -17.66 0.33
C GLU A 285 10.07 -16.60 0.27
N ILE A 286 10.54 -16.26 -0.95
CA ILE A 286 11.57 -15.24 -1.23
C ILE A 286 11.09 -14.31 -2.36
N PHE A 287 11.15 -12.99 -2.15
CA PHE A 287 10.83 -11.98 -3.16
C PHE A 287 12.10 -11.34 -3.74
N LEU A 288 12.36 -11.50 -5.04
CA LEU A 288 13.51 -10.87 -5.73
C LEU A 288 13.07 -9.63 -6.51
N ASN A 289 13.81 -8.54 -6.35
CA ASN A 289 13.59 -7.30 -7.08
C ASN A 289 14.69 -7.10 -8.15
N GLY A 290 14.37 -6.67 -9.37
CA GLY A 290 15.37 -6.25 -10.36
C GLY A 290 15.80 -7.26 -11.44
N PHE A 291 15.02 -8.30 -11.75
CA PHE A 291 15.34 -9.18 -12.88
C PHE A 291 15.13 -8.46 -14.21
N LYS A 292 16.17 -7.82 -14.75
CA LYS A 292 16.22 -7.54 -16.19
C LYS A 292 16.43 -8.86 -16.88
N GLN A 293 15.39 -9.37 -17.56
CA GLN A 293 15.58 -10.39 -18.57
C GLN A 293 16.62 -9.82 -19.55
N GLY A 294 17.78 -10.48 -19.63
CA GLY A 294 18.75 -10.17 -20.67
C GLY A 294 18.00 -10.19 -21.99
N ALA A 295 17.98 -9.06 -22.69
CA ALA A 295 17.53 -8.99 -24.06
C ALA A 295 18.51 -9.85 -24.88
N GLU A 296 18.21 -11.13 -25.01
CA GLU A 296 18.75 -11.97 -26.07
C GLU A 296 17.61 -12.19 -27.09
N ASP A 297 17.76 -11.46 -28.20
CA ASP A 297 17.16 -11.65 -29.52
C ASP A 297 16.09 -12.74 -29.66
N ARG A 298 14.82 -12.29 -29.82
CA ARG A 298 13.89 -12.80 -30.83
C ARG A 298 12.98 -11.70 -31.36
#